data_AF-A0A8J9VS37-F1
#
_entry.id   AF-A0A8J9VS37-F1
#
_cell.length_a   1.000
_cell.length_b   1.000
_cell.length_c   1.000
_cell.angle_alpha   90.00
_cell.angle_beta   90.00
_cell.angle_gamma   90.00
#
_symmetry.space_group_name_H-M   'P 1'
#
loop_
_entity.id
_entity.type
_entity.pdbx_description
1 polymer ?
#
loop_
_entity_poly.entity_id
_entity_poly.type
_entity_poly.pdbx_seq_one_letter_code
_entity_poly.pdbx_strand_id
1 'polypeptide(L)'
;MAILQRSCCGCCSVRTGCIVIANIWMIMQFAGIGSAVRNIVGADGAVATTDIVSVSIYSVGVIIDILLIYGVKKEMKELVLSWVIFSIACTLASLGVTVYLTIVTLGILGAVEDDWSDLVMAIVMPVLAGAWIIWGIVFLITVYGCLVVYSHYQNLRDGVVEGVQQGMVMSVQPPPVDQAPGTAVQSW
;
A
#
# COMPACT_ATOMS: atom_id res chain seq x y z
N MET A 1 13.80 7.61 -13.64
CA MET A 1 13.10 8.89 -13.44
C MET A 1 11.94 8.65 -12.50
N ALA A 2 11.99 9.23 -11.31
CA ALA A 2 10.91 9.14 -10.33
C ALA A 2 9.65 9.85 -10.88
N ILE A 3 8.56 9.08 -10.99
CA ILE A 3 7.30 9.51 -11.63
C ILE A 3 6.67 10.73 -10.91
N LEU A 4 6.95 10.92 -9.62
CA LEU A 4 6.34 11.96 -8.79
C LEU A 4 7.29 13.11 -8.41
N GLN A 5 8.49 13.21 -9.02
CA GLN A 5 9.49 14.25 -8.66
C GLN A 5 9.00 15.71 -8.77
N ARG A 6 7.88 15.96 -9.45
CA ARG A 6 7.32 17.30 -9.67
C ARG A 6 5.84 17.46 -9.26
N SER A 7 5.21 16.42 -8.70
CA SER A 7 3.76 16.45 -8.48
C SER A 7 3.38 17.00 -7.11
N CYS A 8 2.92 18.26 -7.16
CA CYS A 8 1.84 18.82 -6.34
C CYS A 8 2.13 19.03 -4.85
N CYS A 9 2.95 20.04 -4.57
CA CYS A 9 2.70 21.11 -3.57
C CYS A 9 3.98 21.88 -3.22
N GLY A 10 5.17 21.44 -3.65
CA GLY A 10 6.44 22.09 -3.29
C GLY A 10 6.80 22.02 -1.79
N CYS A 11 5.88 21.56 -0.94
CA CYS A 11 6.01 21.57 0.52
C CYS A 11 6.24 20.19 1.14
N CYS A 12 5.96 19.09 0.43
CA CYS A 12 6.07 17.74 0.97
C CYS A 12 7.00 16.89 0.12
N SER A 13 8.08 16.40 0.72
CA SER A 13 9.02 15.49 0.05
C SER A 13 8.42 14.09 -0.09
N VAL A 14 8.94 13.28 -1.01
CA VAL A 14 8.42 11.91 -1.25
C VAL A 14 8.53 11.07 0.02
N ARG A 15 9.58 11.31 0.82
CA ARG A 15 9.77 10.72 2.15
C ARG A 15 8.58 10.96 3.08
N THR A 16 8.07 12.20 3.14
CA THR A 16 6.89 12.54 3.95
C THR A 16 5.65 11.79 3.45
N GLY A 17 5.48 11.69 2.13
CA GLY A 17 4.40 10.91 1.51
C GLY A 17 4.39 9.44 1.96
N CYS A 18 5.55 8.78 1.95
CA CYS A 18 5.68 7.40 2.43
C CYS A 18 5.30 7.24 3.91
N ILE A 19 5.70 8.19 4.75
CA ILE A 19 5.36 8.17 6.19
C ILE A 19 3.86 8.37 6.38
N VAL A 20 3.22 9.28 5.64
CA VAL A 20 1.77 9.49 5.72
C VAL A 20 1.01 8.23 5.30
N ILE A 21 1.41 7.60 4.20
CA ILE A 21 0.80 6.34 3.73
C ILE A 21 0.94 5.24 4.79
N ALA A 22 2.13 5.06 5.37
CA ALA A 22 2.34 4.07 6.42
C ALA A 22 1.44 4.31 7.64
N ASN A 23 1.25 5.57 8.05
CA ASN A 23 0.36 5.91 9.16
C ASN A 23 -1.11 5.65 8.84
N ILE A 24 -1.57 5.98 7.63
CA ILE A 24 -2.96 5.72 7.21
C ILE A 24 -3.25 4.21 7.26
N TRP A 25 -2.36 3.39 6.69
CA TRP A 25 -2.50 1.94 6.73
C TRP A 25 -2.47 1.40 8.14
N MET A 26 -1.53 1.86 8.96
CA MET A 26 -1.41 1.43 10.36
C MET A 26 -2.69 1.74 11.16
N ILE A 27 -3.33 2.91 10.95
CA ILE A 27 -4.62 3.25 11.58
C ILE A 27 -5.72 2.28 11.12
N MET A 28 -5.79 1.95 9.83
CA MET A 28 -6.75 0.96 9.32
C MET A 28 -6.53 -0.42 9.94
N GLN A 29 -5.28 -0.85 10.11
CA GLN A 29 -4.97 -2.12 10.79
C GLN A 29 -5.42 -2.10 12.25
N PHE A 30 -5.17 -1.02 12.98
CA PHE A 30 -5.64 -0.88 14.36
C PHE A 30 -7.17 -0.93 14.47
N ALA A 31 -7.89 -0.29 13.54
CA ALA A 31 -9.35 -0.39 13.48
C ALA A 31 -9.81 -1.83 13.21
N GLY A 32 -9.12 -2.55 12.31
CA GLY A 32 -9.37 -3.97 12.03
C GLY A 32 -9.16 -4.87 13.25
N ILE A 33 -8.04 -4.68 13.97
CA ILE A 33 -7.75 -5.38 15.22
C ILE A 33 -8.83 -5.07 16.27
N GLY A 34 -9.18 -3.80 16.46
CA GLY A 34 -10.21 -3.40 17.41
C GLY A 34 -11.56 -4.05 17.14
N SER A 35 -11.95 -4.14 15.86
CA SER A 35 -13.19 -4.82 15.45
C SER A 35 -13.12 -6.33 15.74
N ALA A 36 -12.03 -6.99 15.37
CA ALA A 36 -11.88 -8.43 15.58
C ALA A 36 -11.80 -8.79 17.08
N VAL A 37 -11.06 -8.00 17.87
CA VAL A 37 -10.98 -8.18 19.33
C VAL A 37 -12.35 -7.97 19.99
N ARG A 38 -13.14 -6.98 19.55
CA ARG A 38 -14.51 -6.79 20.06
C ARG A 38 -15.37 -8.04 19.82
N ASN A 39 -15.28 -8.66 18.65
CA ASN A 39 -16.02 -9.89 18.35
C ASN A 39 -15.57 -11.05 19.24
N ILE A 40 -14.27 -11.19 19.48
CA ILE A 40 -13.70 -12.23 20.35
C ILE A 40 -14.16 -12.07 21.79
N VAL A 41 -14.08 -10.86 22.34
CA VAL A 41 -14.44 -10.59 23.75
C VAL A 41 -15.95 -10.63 23.96
N GLY A 42 -16.74 -10.26 22.95
CA GLY A 42 -18.20 -10.31 23.00
C GLY A 42 -18.79 -11.69 22.67
N ALA A 43 -17.97 -12.69 22.35
CA ALA A 43 -18.45 -14.02 22.04
C ALA A 43 -18.76 -14.81 23.32
N ASP A 44 -20.04 -15.04 23.60
CA ASP A 44 -20.50 -15.97 24.63
C ASP A 44 -20.34 -17.43 24.12
N GLY A 45 -19.10 -17.89 23.97
CA GLY A 45 -18.83 -19.28 23.55
C GLY A 45 -17.58 -19.43 22.69
N ALA A 46 -17.68 -20.29 21.67
CA ALA A 46 -16.56 -20.59 20.79
C ALA A 46 -16.20 -19.37 19.93
N VAL A 47 -14.95 -18.93 20.03
CA VAL A 47 -14.40 -17.85 19.21
C VAL A 47 -14.30 -18.31 17.76
N ALA A 48 -14.87 -17.54 16.83
CA ALA A 48 -14.79 -17.86 15.41
C ALA A 48 -13.32 -17.84 14.95
N THR A 49 -12.89 -18.90 14.25
CA THR A 49 -11.52 -19.00 13.71
C THR A 49 -11.19 -17.82 12.80
N THR A 50 -12.19 -17.26 12.12
CA THR A 50 -12.06 -16.08 11.26
C THR A 50 -11.60 -14.83 12.02
N ASP A 51 -12.03 -14.63 13.27
CA ASP A 51 -11.63 -13.46 14.06
C ASP A 51 -10.16 -13.59 14.50
N ILE A 52 -9.75 -14.79 14.93
CA ILE A 52 -8.36 -15.09 15.33
C ILE A 52 -7.40 -14.89 14.14
N VAL A 53 -7.79 -15.41 12.97
CA VAL A 53 -7.02 -15.25 11.73
C VAL A 53 -6.95 -13.78 11.33
N SER A 54 -8.05 -13.03 11.46
CA SER A 54 -8.08 -11.60 11.14
C SER A 54 -7.13 -10.79 12.04
N VAL A 55 -7.14 -11.03 13.36
CA VAL A 55 -6.19 -10.39 14.29
C VAL A 55 -4.75 -10.69 13.88
N SER A 56 -4.46 -11.93 13.49
CA SER A 56 -3.11 -12.35 13.07
C SER A 56 -2.66 -11.60 11.82
N ILE A 57 -3.51 -11.51 10.79
CA ILE A 57 -3.22 -10.81 9.54
C ILE A 57 -2.97 -9.32 9.79
N TYR A 58 -3.84 -8.66 10.56
CA TYR A 58 -3.69 -7.24 10.85
C TYR A 58 -2.44 -6.94 11.70
N SER A 59 -2.07 -7.85 12.61
CA SER A 59 -0.84 -7.73 13.40
C SER A 59 0.41 -7.78 12.52
N VAL A 60 0.45 -8.69 11.54
CA VAL A 60 1.53 -8.73 10.54
C VAL A 60 1.56 -7.44 9.71
N GLY A 61 0.38 -6.93 9.32
CA GLY A 61 0.25 -5.65 8.63
C GLY A 61 0.90 -4.49 9.39
N VAL A 62 0.61 -4.36 10.69
CA VAL A 62 1.23 -3.33 11.55
C VAL A 62 2.75 -3.45 11.58
N ILE A 63 3.29 -4.67 11.70
CA ILE A 63 4.75 -4.88 11.69
C ILE A 63 5.35 -4.42 10.35
N ILE A 64 4.71 -4.77 9.24
CA ILE A 64 5.16 -4.37 7.89
C ILE A 64 5.11 -2.85 7.71
N ASP A 65 4.11 -2.16 8.24
CA ASP A 65 4.02 -0.70 8.20
C ASP A 65 5.10 -0.02 9.07
N ILE A 66 5.44 -0.59 10.22
CA ILE A 66 6.57 -0.13 11.05
C ILE A 66 7.89 -0.31 10.29
N LEU A 67 8.08 -1.45 9.62
CA LEU A 67 9.26 -1.72 8.80
C LEU A 67 9.37 -0.74 7.63
N LEU A 68 8.27 -0.32 7.03
CA LEU A 68 8.26 0.75 6.02
C LEU A 68 8.75 2.07 6.61
N ILE A 69 8.21 2.51 7.76
CA ILE A 69 8.65 3.74 8.43
C ILE A 69 10.14 3.69 8.76
N TYR A 70 10.62 2.54 9.25
CA TYR A 70 12.03 2.32 9.52
C TYR A 70 12.89 2.37 8.25
N GLY A 71 12.46 1.68 7.18
CA GLY A 71 13.13 1.66 5.88
C GLY A 71 13.26 3.04 5.26
N VAL A 72 12.21 3.87 5.37
CA VAL A 72 12.20 5.28 4.93
C VAL A 72 13.09 6.16 5.80
N LYS A 73 13.19 5.89 7.11
CA LYS A 73 14.07 6.66 8.01
C LYS A 73 15.55 6.34 7.82
N LYS A 74 15.87 5.07 7.56
CA LYS A 74 17.23 4.54 7.38
C LYS A 74 17.67 4.44 5.92
N GLU A 75 16.84 4.89 4.98
CA GLU A 75 17.14 4.88 3.55
C GLU A 75 17.48 3.47 3.00
N MET A 76 16.88 2.44 3.59
CA MET A 76 17.11 1.05 3.24
C MET A 76 16.17 0.59 2.13
N LYS A 77 16.66 0.63 0.89
CA LYS A 77 15.90 0.27 -0.33
C LYS A 77 15.23 -1.10 -0.28
N GLU A 78 15.83 -2.08 0.39
CA GLU A 78 15.32 -3.46 0.47
C GLU A 78 14.03 -3.54 1.30
N LEU A 79 13.94 -2.83 2.43
CA LEU A 79 12.74 -2.78 3.27
C LEU A 79 11.58 -2.03 2.60
N VAL A 80 11.91 -0.99 1.82
CA VAL A 80 10.91 -0.22 1.08
C VAL A 80 10.30 -1.09 -0.03
N LEU A 81 11.12 -1.87 -0.74
CA LEU A 81 10.66 -2.76 -1.80
C LEU A 81 9.82 -3.93 -1.26
N SER A 82 10.22 -4.52 -0.13
CA SER A 82 9.49 -5.65 0.46
C SER A 82 8.05 -5.25 0.84
N TRP A 83 7.85 -4.03 1.37
CA TRP A 83 6.51 -3.51 1.66
C TRP A 83 5.64 -3.43 0.41
N VAL A 84 6.17 -2.94 -0.72
CA VAL A 84 5.40 -2.83 -1.98
C VAL A 84 4.97 -4.20 -2.48
N ILE A 85 5.88 -5.17 -2.50
CA ILE A 85 5.59 -6.55 -2.93
C ILE A 85 4.51 -7.16 -2.03
N PHE A 86 4.67 -7.01 -0.71
CA PHE A 86 3.70 -7.50 0.26
C PHE A 86 2.32 -6.86 0.07
N SER A 87 2.25 -5.54 -0.10
CA SER A 87 1.00 -4.80 -0.30
C SER A 87 0.26 -5.25 -1.56
N ILE A 88 0.98 -5.45 -2.67
CA ILE A 88 0.39 -5.98 -3.92
C ILE A 88 -0.15 -7.40 -3.70
N ALA A 89 0.64 -8.29 -3.09
CA ALA A 89 0.23 -9.67 -2.83
C ALA A 89 -1.02 -9.73 -1.93
N CYS A 90 -1.05 -8.94 -0.85
CA CYS A 90 -2.21 -8.84 0.04
C CYS A 90 -3.45 -8.27 -0.66
N THR A 91 -3.28 -7.29 -1.56
CA THR A 91 -4.38 -6.70 -2.31
C THR A 91 -4.98 -7.67 -3.32
N LEU A 92 -4.14 -8.48 -3.98
CA LEU A 92 -4.62 -9.53 -4.89
C LEU A 92 -5.32 -10.65 -4.10
N ALA A 93 -4.78 -11.05 -2.96
CA ALA A 93 -5.42 -12.03 -2.08
C ALA A 93 -6.77 -11.53 -1.57
N SER A 94 -6.86 -10.26 -1.13
CA SER A 94 -8.11 -9.67 -0.66
C SER A 94 -9.14 -9.55 -1.78
N LEU A 95 -8.73 -9.18 -3.01
CA LEU A 95 -9.62 -9.19 -4.18
C LEU A 95 -10.21 -10.58 -4.43
N GLY A 96 -9.37 -11.62 -4.39
CA GLY A 96 -9.81 -13.02 -4.59
C GLY A 96 -10.86 -13.43 -3.56
N VAL A 97 -10.64 -13.09 -2.28
CA VAL A 97 -11.61 -13.34 -1.21
C VAL A 97 -12.90 -12.56 -1.41
N THR A 98 -12.83 -11.26 -1.75
CA THR A 98 -14.02 -10.43 -2.00
C THR A 98 -14.86 -10.95 -3.16
N VAL A 99 -14.22 -11.38 -4.25
CA VAL A 99 -14.91 -11.99 -5.40
C VAL A 99 -15.57 -13.30 -5.00
N TYR A 100 -14.85 -14.19 -4.29
CA TYR A 100 -15.40 -15.46 -3.82
C TYR A 100 -16.62 -15.26 -2.93
N LEU A 101 -16.52 -14.38 -1.93
CA LEU A 101 -17.63 -14.07 -1.03
C LEU A 101 -18.82 -13.49 -1.79
N THR A 102 -18.58 -12.61 -2.76
CA THR A 102 -19.65 -12.05 -3.61
C THR A 102 -20.38 -13.16 -4.38
N ILE A 103 -19.66 -14.10 -4.99
CA ILE A 103 -20.25 -15.23 -5.72
C ILE A 103 -21.07 -16.12 -4.78
N VAL A 104 -20.54 -16.46 -3.61
CA VAL A 104 -21.24 -17.28 -2.62
C VAL A 104 -22.51 -16.58 -2.14
N THR A 105 -22.43 -15.29 -1.82
CA THR A 105 -23.60 -14.50 -1.40
C THR A 105 -24.66 -14.50 -2.50
N LEU A 106 -24.31 -14.17 -3.74
CA LEU A 106 -25.28 -14.16 -4.85
C LEU A 106 -25.87 -15.55 -5.12
N GLY A 107 -25.08 -16.61 -4.98
CA GLY A 107 -25.55 -17.99 -5.12
C GLY A 107 -26.58 -18.38 -4.05
N ILE A 108 -26.37 -17.95 -2.80
CA ILE A 108 -27.34 -18.16 -1.72
C ILE A 108 -28.61 -17.36 -2.02
N LEU A 109 -28.50 -16.10 -2.44
CA LEU A 109 -29.67 -15.27 -2.74
C LEU A 109 -30.53 -15.88 -3.85
N GLY A 110 -29.91 -16.47 -4.88
CA GLY A 110 -30.64 -17.16 -5.96
C GLY A 110 -31.32 -18.45 -5.53
N ALA A 111 -31.02 -18.99 -4.33
CA ALA A 111 -31.63 -20.20 -3.79
C ALA A 111 -32.73 -19.91 -2.75
N VAL A 112 -32.91 -18.66 -2.33
CA VAL A 112 -33.98 -18.26 -1.39
C VAL A 112 -35.30 -18.15 -2.17
N GLU A 113 -36.36 -18.80 -1.67
CA GLU A 113 -37.70 -18.79 -2.28
C GLU A 113 -38.33 -17.38 -2.32
N ASP A 114 -39.27 -17.18 -3.26
CA ASP A 114 -39.82 -15.89 -3.71
C ASP A 114 -40.33 -14.95 -2.58
N ASP A 115 -40.76 -15.48 -1.43
CA ASP A 115 -41.32 -14.68 -0.32
C ASP A 115 -40.29 -13.71 0.32
N TRP A 116 -38.98 -13.95 0.13
CA TRP A 116 -37.92 -13.07 0.64
C TRP A 116 -37.23 -12.24 -0.44
N SER A 117 -37.58 -12.41 -1.72
CA SER A 117 -36.82 -11.81 -2.84
C SER A 117 -36.80 -10.28 -2.77
N ASP A 118 -37.92 -9.66 -2.41
CA ASP A 118 -38.05 -8.20 -2.41
C ASP A 118 -37.25 -7.55 -1.28
N LEU A 119 -37.28 -8.13 -0.08
CA LEU A 119 -36.53 -7.64 1.07
C LEU A 119 -35.02 -7.86 0.87
N VAL A 120 -34.64 -9.01 0.33
CA VAL A 120 -33.26 -9.32 -0.04
C VAL A 120 -32.74 -8.32 -1.07
N MET A 121 -33.49 -8.07 -2.15
CA MET A 121 -33.07 -7.14 -3.20
C MET A 121 -33.00 -5.70 -2.70
N ALA A 122 -33.90 -5.28 -1.80
CA ALA A 122 -33.92 -3.94 -1.24
C ALA A 122 -32.77 -3.66 -0.24
N ILE A 123 -32.29 -4.68 0.48
CA ILE A 123 -31.28 -4.49 1.55
C ILE A 123 -29.90 -5.00 1.13
N VAL A 124 -29.82 -6.23 0.61
CA VAL A 124 -28.54 -6.90 0.36
C VAL A 124 -27.81 -6.26 -0.82
N MET A 125 -28.52 -5.90 -1.89
CA MET A 125 -27.90 -5.31 -3.09
C MET A 125 -27.23 -3.95 -2.82
N PRO A 126 -27.88 -2.98 -2.14
CA PRO A 126 -27.21 -1.73 -1.77
C PRO A 126 -26.01 -1.94 -0.84
N VAL A 127 -26.09 -2.88 0.11
CA VAL A 127 -24.97 -3.20 1.02
C VAL A 127 -23.79 -3.78 0.25
N LEU A 128 -24.05 -4.72 -0.67
CA LEU A 128 -23.03 -5.31 -1.52
C LEU A 128 -22.38 -4.26 -2.44
N ALA A 129 -23.20 -3.40 -3.08
CA ALA A 129 -22.70 -2.30 -3.89
C ALA A 129 -21.83 -1.34 -3.07
N GLY A 130 -22.26 -0.99 -1.85
CA GLY A 130 -21.48 -0.19 -0.91
C GLY A 130 -20.14 -0.83 -0.56
N ALA A 131 -20.11 -2.14 -0.30
CA ALA A 131 -18.88 -2.88 -0.02
C ALA A 131 -17.89 -2.82 -1.19
N TRP A 132 -18.36 -2.97 -2.43
CA TRP A 132 -17.52 -2.85 -3.63
C TRP A 132 -16.99 -1.43 -3.85
N ILE A 133 -17.79 -0.39 -3.57
CA ILE A 133 -17.34 1.00 -3.64
C ILE A 133 -16.23 1.26 -2.62
N ILE A 134 -16.43 0.83 -1.36
CA ILE A 134 -15.41 0.97 -0.31
C ILE A 134 -14.13 0.23 -0.71
N TRP A 135 -14.26 -1.01 -1.19
CA TRP A 135 -13.12 -1.80 -1.65
C TRP A 135 -12.37 -1.11 -2.80
N GLY A 136 -13.09 -0.53 -3.77
CA GLY A 136 -12.51 0.24 -4.87
C GLY A 136 -11.73 1.47 -4.40
N ILE A 137 -12.25 2.19 -3.39
CA ILE A 137 -11.53 3.33 -2.79
C ILE A 137 -10.25 2.86 -2.09
N VAL A 138 -10.33 1.79 -1.30
CA VAL A 138 -9.15 1.21 -0.63
C VAL A 138 -8.12 0.79 -1.67
N PHE A 139 -8.54 0.12 -2.75
CA PHE A 139 -7.66 -0.28 -3.86
C PHE A 139 -6.94 0.92 -4.49
N LEU A 140 -7.65 2.03 -4.76
CA LEU A 140 -7.04 3.24 -5.31
C LEU A 140 -6.01 3.85 -4.35
N ILE A 141 -6.30 3.87 -3.05
CA ILE A 141 -5.36 4.33 -2.01
C ILE A 141 -4.13 3.40 -1.97
N THR A 142 -4.31 2.09 -2.09
CA THR A 142 -3.20 1.14 -2.16
C THR A 142 -2.32 1.39 -3.37
N VAL A 143 -2.91 1.52 -4.56
CA VAL A 143 -2.17 1.80 -5.81
C VAL A 143 -1.39 3.11 -5.66
N TYR A 144 -2.03 4.16 -5.15
CA TYR A 144 -1.35 5.43 -4.88
C TYR A 144 -0.19 5.27 -3.88
N GLY A 145 -0.41 4.56 -2.77
CA GLY A 145 0.62 4.26 -1.79
C GLY A 145 1.81 3.50 -2.38
N CYS A 146 1.54 2.47 -3.18
CA CYS A 146 2.56 1.71 -3.91
C CYS A 146 3.35 2.61 -4.86
N LEU A 147 2.70 3.51 -5.60
CA LEU A 147 3.38 4.46 -6.49
C LEU A 147 4.29 5.43 -5.73
N VAL A 148 3.81 5.98 -4.60
CA VAL A 148 4.60 6.89 -3.75
C VAL A 148 5.83 6.18 -3.18
N VAL A 149 5.62 4.99 -2.59
CA VAL A 149 6.69 4.18 -1.99
C VAL A 149 7.70 3.70 -3.04
N TYR A 150 7.21 3.29 -4.22
CA TYR A 150 8.07 2.90 -5.34
C TYR A 150 8.85 4.09 -5.91
N SER A 151 8.25 5.29 -5.96
CA SER A 151 8.96 6.52 -6.33
C SER A 151 10.09 6.84 -5.33
N HIS A 152 9.88 6.63 -4.04
CA HIS A 152 10.93 6.78 -3.04
C HIS A 152 12.04 5.73 -3.20
N TYR A 153 11.67 4.47 -3.47
CA TYR A 153 12.61 3.42 -3.78
C TYR A 153 13.49 3.77 -5.00
N GLN A 154 12.92 4.35 -6.06
CA GLN A 154 13.70 4.81 -7.22
C GLN A 154 14.70 5.90 -6.85
N ASN A 155 14.31 6.88 -6.01
CA ASN A 155 15.23 7.90 -5.52
C ASN A 155 16.41 7.28 -4.76
N LEU A 156 16.14 6.31 -3.87
CA LEU A 156 17.18 5.59 -3.12
C LEU A 156 18.09 4.77 -4.04
N ARG A 157 17.53 4.13 -5.07
CA ARG A 157 18.29 3.33 -6.04
C ARG A 157 19.19 4.21 -6.90
N ASP A 158 18.69 5.37 -7.32
CA ASP A 158 19.39 6.30 -8.19
C ASP A 158 20.34 7.23 -7.40
N GLY A 159 20.46 7.05 -6.07
CA GLY A 159 21.38 7.81 -5.20
C GLY A 159 20.94 9.25 -4.90
N VAL A 160 19.68 9.59 -5.17
CA VAL A 160 19.11 10.92 -4.93
C VAL A 160 18.63 11.00 -3.48
N VAL A 161 19.51 11.44 -2.59
CA VAL A 161 19.19 11.64 -1.16
C VAL A 161 18.54 13.01 -0.97
N GLU A 162 17.27 13.02 -0.52
CA GLU A 162 16.54 14.25 -0.19
C GLU A 162 17.21 14.95 1.02
N GLY A 163 18.04 15.96 0.75
CA GLY A 163 18.77 16.70 1.79
C GLY A 163 20.07 17.35 1.30
N VAL A 164 20.63 16.88 0.18
CA VAL A 164 21.69 17.57 -0.55
C VAL A 164 21.02 18.37 -1.66
N GLN A 165 21.20 19.70 -1.67
CA GLN A 165 20.58 20.64 -2.61
C GLN A 165 20.39 20.05 -4.01
N GLN A 166 19.16 20.04 -4.51
CA GLN A 166 18.79 19.76 -5.90
C GLN A 166 19.42 20.74 -6.94
N GLY A 167 20.37 21.58 -6.54
CA GLY A 167 21.15 22.46 -7.42
C GLY A 167 22.41 21.81 -8.01
N MET A 168 22.79 20.61 -7.59
CA MET A 168 23.92 19.88 -8.17
C MET A 168 23.47 18.51 -8.68
N VAL A 169 22.47 18.50 -9.57
CA VAL A 169 22.58 17.56 -10.69
C VAL A 169 23.89 17.98 -11.34
N MET A 170 24.95 17.19 -11.14
CA MET A 170 26.11 17.28 -12.01
C MET A 170 25.55 17.12 -13.41
N SER A 171 25.35 18.24 -14.10
CA SER A 171 25.48 18.25 -15.54
C SER A 171 26.83 17.60 -15.75
N VAL A 172 26.82 16.34 -16.17
CA VAL A 172 27.98 15.74 -16.79
C VAL A 172 28.30 16.70 -17.91
N GLN A 173 29.22 17.62 -17.63
CA GLN A 173 29.71 18.56 -18.60
C GLN A 173 30.29 17.66 -19.69
N PRO A 174 29.75 17.68 -20.92
CA PRO A 174 30.31 16.88 -21.98
C PRO A 174 31.81 17.19 -22.02
N PRO A 175 32.67 16.16 -22.13
CA PRO A 175 34.10 16.40 -22.19
C PRO A 175 34.38 17.48 -23.26
N PRO A 176 35.26 18.45 -22.98
CA PRO A 176 35.59 19.46 -23.97
C PRO A 176 35.96 18.76 -25.28
N VAL A 177 35.35 19.22 -26.38
CA VAL A 177 35.38 18.61 -27.71
C VAL A 177 36.82 18.42 -28.26
N ASP A 178 37.82 18.98 -27.60
CA ASP A 178 39.23 18.95 -27.99
C ASP A 178 40.05 17.81 -27.36
N GLN A 179 39.49 16.95 -26.51
CA GLN A 179 40.24 15.79 -26.00
C GLN A 179 40.11 14.58 -26.94
N ALA A 180 41.15 14.40 -27.75
CA ALA A 180 41.35 13.22 -28.58
C ALA A 180 41.31 11.92 -27.74
N PRO A 181 40.79 10.81 -28.29
CA PRO A 181 40.73 9.55 -27.56
C PRO A 181 42.15 9.02 -27.29
N GLY A 182 42.56 8.94 -26.02
CA GLY A 182 43.76 8.18 -25.64
C GLY A 182 44.63 8.72 -24.51
N THR A 183 44.40 9.92 -23.95
CA THR A 183 45.24 10.41 -22.85
C THR A 183 44.68 10.00 -21.48
N ALA A 184 45.29 8.99 -20.87
CA ALA A 184 45.06 8.64 -19.47
C ALA A 184 45.48 9.80 -18.56
N VAL A 185 44.59 10.18 -17.64
CA VAL A 185 44.87 11.17 -16.59
C VAL A 185 45.80 10.53 -15.57
N GLN A 186 47.07 10.95 -15.53
CA GLN A 186 47.97 10.65 -14.41
C GLN A 186 47.62 11.57 -13.23
N SER A 187 46.99 11.00 -12.20
CA SER A 187 46.81 11.66 -10.91
C SER A 187 48.08 11.53 -10.07
N TRP A 188 48.68 12.66 -9.71
CA TRP A 188 49.62 12.78 -8.60
C TRP A 188 48.86 13.00 -7.29
#